data_AF-A0A9N9Q9C2-F1
#
_entry.id   AF-A0A9N9Q9C2-F1
#
_cell.length_a   1.000
_cell.length_b   1.000
_cell.length_c   1.000
_cell.angle_alpha   90.00
_cell.angle_beta   90.00
_cell.angle_gamma   90.00
#
_symmetry.space_group_name_H-M   'P 1'
#
loop_
_entity.id
_entity.type
_entity.pdbx_description
1 polymer ?
#
loop_
_entity_poly.entity_id
_entity_poly.type
_entity_poly.pdbx_seq_one_letter_code
_entity_poly.pdbx_strand_id
1 'polypeptide(L)'
;MIKLLSENSIPQALEGYKIFAETQRKDGKPYILSMEAGPANGHVRDQGFNFVAKNVFKDKADMEFFEVECEGHKGFRAYLKAKAPVVEGGLMVCWFESGFSYAI
;
A
#
# COMPACT_ATOMS: atom_id res chain seq x y z
N MET A 1 2.70 3.41 4.80
CA MET A 1 2.56 2.79 6.14
C MET A 1 1.20 3.16 6.71
N ILE A 2 0.56 2.22 7.41
CA ILE A 2 -0.80 2.34 7.91
C ILE A 2 -0.81 1.94 9.40
N LYS A 3 -1.49 2.74 10.21
CA LYS A 3 -1.79 2.45 11.61
C LYS A 3 -3.22 1.95 11.70
N LEU A 4 -3.37 0.63 11.63
CA LEU A 4 -4.64 -0.06 11.81
C LEU A 4 -5.06 0.02 13.28
N LEU A 5 -6.37 0.16 13.50
CA LEU A 5 -6.95 0.32 14.84
C LEU A 5 -6.73 -0.90 15.74
N SER A 6 -6.64 -2.10 15.15
CA SER A 6 -6.48 -3.36 15.86
C SER A 6 -5.46 -4.25 15.14
N GLU A 7 -4.68 -5.03 15.90
CA GLU A 7 -3.81 -6.07 15.33
C GLU A 7 -4.60 -7.15 14.60
N ASN A 8 -5.84 -7.40 15.04
CA ASN A 8 -6.77 -8.32 14.38
C ASN A 8 -7.21 -7.82 13.00
N SER A 9 -6.86 -6.59 12.60
CA SER A 9 -7.13 -6.02 11.27
C SER A 9 -6.03 -6.31 10.24
N ILE A 10 -4.86 -6.84 10.66
CA ILE A 10 -3.74 -7.14 9.76
C ILE A 10 -4.11 -8.19 8.69
N PRO A 11 -4.75 -9.33 9.04
CA PRO A 11 -5.14 -10.32 8.03
C PRO A 11 -6.08 -9.76 6.95
N GLN A 12 -7.02 -8.89 7.33
CA GLN A 12 -7.96 -8.25 6.41
C GLN A 12 -7.25 -7.22 5.54
N ALA A 13 -6.33 -6.44 6.12
CA ALA A 13 -5.51 -5.52 5.33
C ALA A 13 -4.67 -6.27 4.28
N LEU A 14 -4.09 -7.42 4.65
CA LEU A 14 -3.39 -8.30 3.71
C LEU A 14 -4.30 -8.86 2.62
N GLU A 15 -5.51 -9.32 2.97
CA GLU A 15 -6.51 -9.81 2.02
C GLU A 15 -6.89 -8.72 1.01
N GLY A 16 -7.25 -7.53 1.49
CA GLY A 16 -7.58 -6.39 0.63
C GLY A 16 -6.42 -5.99 -0.28
N TYR A 17 -5.18 -6.05 0.24
CA TYR A 17 -3.99 -5.74 -0.55
C TYR A 17 -3.71 -6.80 -1.62
N LYS A 18 -3.94 -8.08 -1.31
CA LYS A 18 -3.83 -9.17 -2.28
C LYS A 18 -4.83 -8.99 -3.43
N ILE A 19 -6.09 -8.69 -3.12
CA ILE A 19 -7.11 -8.39 -4.13
C ILE A 19 -6.66 -7.23 -5.01
N PHE A 20 -6.14 -6.16 -4.40
CA PHE A 20 -5.60 -5.03 -5.14
C PHE A 20 -4.44 -5.43 -6.07
N ALA A 21 -3.48 -6.22 -5.59
CA ALA A 21 -2.36 -6.69 -6.40
C ALA A 21 -2.83 -7.51 -7.62
N GLU A 22 -3.87 -8.32 -7.46
CA GLU A 22 -4.43 -9.14 -8.55
C GLU A 22 -5.25 -8.32 -9.56
N THR A 23 -5.86 -7.20 -9.12
CA THR A 23 -6.84 -6.43 -9.89
C THR A 23 -6.34 -5.08 -10.42
N GLN A 24 -5.17 -4.59 -9.98
CA GLN A 24 -4.61 -3.33 -10.49
C GLN A 24 -4.41 -3.39 -12.01
N ARG A 25 -4.98 -2.43 -12.73
CA ARG A 25 -4.84 -2.30 -14.19
C ARG A 25 -4.76 -0.82 -14.57
N LYS A 26 -3.97 -0.52 -15.60
CA LYS A 26 -3.95 0.72 -16.38
C LYS A 26 -4.09 0.30 -17.85
N ASP A 27 -5.07 0.85 -18.56
CA ASP A 27 -5.42 0.43 -19.93
C ASP A 27 -5.61 -1.09 -20.09
N GLY A 28 -6.23 -1.72 -19.08
CA GLY A 28 -6.52 -3.15 -19.05
C GLY A 28 -5.31 -4.06 -18.75
N LYS A 29 -4.12 -3.50 -18.46
CA LYS A 29 -2.89 -4.27 -18.19
C LYS A 29 -2.33 -3.98 -16.80
N PRO A 30 -1.70 -4.96 -16.12
CA PRO A 30 -0.92 -4.69 -14.91
C PRO A 30 0.18 -3.66 -15.20
N TYR A 31 0.35 -2.68 -14.32
CA TYR A 31 1.31 -1.57 -14.51
C TYR A 31 2.27 -1.38 -13.32
N ILE A 32 1.92 -1.89 -12.13
CA ILE A 32 2.80 -1.86 -10.96
C ILE A 32 3.84 -2.97 -11.09
N LEU A 33 5.13 -2.62 -10.98
CA LEU A 33 6.28 -3.53 -11.22
C LEU A 33 6.50 -4.52 -10.08
N SER A 34 6.31 -4.08 -8.83
CA SER A 34 6.37 -4.93 -7.64
C SER A 34 5.43 -4.39 -6.56
N MET A 35 4.81 -5.31 -5.82
CA MET A 35 3.89 -5.02 -4.73
C MET A 35 4.17 -5.95 -3.57
N GLU A 36 4.46 -5.37 -2.41
CA GLU A 36 4.73 -6.11 -1.17
C GLU A 36 3.95 -5.46 -0.03
N ALA A 37 3.37 -6.25 0.88
CA ALA A 37 2.80 -5.73 2.11
C ALA A 37 2.92 -6.74 3.25
N GLY A 38 2.91 -6.23 4.48
CA GLY A 38 3.12 -7.05 5.67
C GLY A 38 2.90 -6.29 6.97
N PRO A 39 2.86 -7.02 8.10
CA PRO A 39 2.94 -6.41 9.43
C PRO A 39 4.28 -5.68 9.60
N ALA A 40 4.28 -4.58 10.34
CA ALA A 40 5.52 -4.04 10.87
C ALA A 40 6.07 -4.98 11.95
N ASN A 41 7.40 -5.07 12.09
CA ASN A 41 8.05 -5.96 13.06
C ASN A 41 8.05 -5.42 14.50
N GLY A 42 7.42 -4.26 14.75
CA GLY A 42 7.19 -3.74 16.11
C GLY A 42 8.44 -3.11 16.73
N HIS A 43 8.88 -1.98 16.19
CA HIS A 43 9.99 -1.19 16.73
C HIS A 43 9.50 0.15 17.30
N VAL A 44 10.19 0.70 18.32
CA VAL A 44 9.81 1.97 18.98
C VAL A 44 9.71 3.14 18.01
N ARG A 45 10.51 3.10 16.93
CA ARG A 45 10.52 4.14 15.88
C ARG A 45 9.41 3.99 14.85
N ASP A 46 8.61 2.94 14.91
CA ASP A 46 7.50 2.71 13.98
C ASP A 46 6.32 3.65 14.30
N GLN A 47 6.37 4.41 15.40
CA GLN A 47 5.34 5.40 15.78
C GLN A 47 3.91 4.82 15.82
N GLY A 48 3.81 3.50 16.05
CA GLY A 48 2.56 2.75 16.05
C GLY A 48 2.01 2.41 14.66
N PHE A 49 2.72 2.69 13.56
CA PHE A 49 2.40 2.09 12.27
C PHE A 49 2.64 0.58 12.36
N ASN A 50 1.62 -0.21 12.00
CA ASN A 50 1.62 -1.66 12.19
C ASN A 50 1.42 -2.44 10.89
N PHE A 51 1.19 -1.76 9.77
CA PHE A 51 1.08 -2.34 8.43
C PHE A 51 1.88 -1.53 7.41
N VAL A 52 2.69 -2.20 6.60
CA VAL A 52 3.54 -1.58 5.58
C VAL A 52 3.14 -2.12 4.22
N ALA A 53 3.05 -1.24 3.24
CA ALA A 53 2.86 -1.58 1.83
C ALA A 53 3.91 -0.83 1.01
N LYS A 54 4.49 -1.51 0.03
CA LYS A 54 5.52 -0.99 -0.88
C LYS A 54 5.10 -1.35 -2.31
N ASN A 55 5.03 -0.32 -3.14
CA ASN A 55 4.78 -0.44 -4.57
C ASN A 55 5.98 0.14 -5.33
N VAL A 56 6.40 -0.53 -6.40
CA VAL A 56 7.41 -0.04 -7.33
C VAL A 56 6.72 0.23 -8.66
N PHE A 57 6.88 1.45 -9.16
CA PHE A 57 6.32 1.90 -10.44
C PHE A 57 7.42 2.07 -11.47
N LYS A 58 7.07 2.05 -12.75
CA LYS A 58 8.02 2.30 -13.84
C LYS A 58 8.48 3.75 -13.86
N ASP A 59 7.56 4.68 -13.64
CA ASP A 59 7.81 6.10 -13.70
C ASP A 59 6.80 6.88 -12.81
N LYS A 60 6.98 8.20 -12.76
CA LYS A 60 6.11 9.10 -12.01
C LYS A 60 4.67 9.14 -12.53
N ALA A 61 4.45 8.99 -13.84
CA ALA A 61 3.12 9.02 -14.42
C ALA A 61 2.28 7.81 -13.99
N ASP A 62 2.91 6.64 -13.83
CA ASP A 62 2.27 5.47 -13.24
C ASP A 62 1.95 5.65 -11.75
N MET A 63 2.82 6.33 -10.99
CA MET A 63 2.55 6.67 -9.59
C MET A 63 1.39 7.67 -9.44
N GLU A 64 1.31 8.69 -10.31
CA GLU A 64 0.21 9.65 -10.32
C GLU A 64 -1.13 8.98 -10.68
N PHE A 65 -1.12 8.11 -11.70
CA PHE A 65 -2.29 7.28 -12.04
C PHE A 65 -2.71 6.40 -10.86
N PHE A 66 -1.77 5.77 -10.16
CA PHE A 66 -2.03 4.99 -8.96
C PHE A 66 -2.79 5.79 -7.90
N GLU A 67 -2.36 7.03 -7.64
CA GLU A 67 -2.93 7.85 -6.57
C GLU A 67 -4.34 8.39 -6.91
N VAL A 68 -4.57 8.77 -8.16
CA VAL A 68 -5.77 9.50 -8.59
C VAL A 68 -6.82 8.62 -9.28
N GLU A 69 -6.38 7.72 -10.15
CA GLU A 69 -7.25 7.06 -11.12
C GLU A 69 -7.42 5.56 -10.89
N CYS A 70 -6.43 4.88 -10.30
CA CYS A 70 -6.43 3.43 -10.18
C CYS A 70 -7.61 2.89 -9.35
N GLU A 71 -8.58 2.27 -10.01
CA GLU A 71 -9.77 1.69 -9.39
C GLU A 71 -9.45 0.57 -8.38
N GLY A 72 -8.41 -0.24 -8.65
CA GLY A 72 -7.95 -1.24 -7.69
C GLY A 72 -7.47 -0.61 -6.38
N HIS A 73 -6.74 0.51 -6.46
CA HIS A 73 -6.26 1.23 -5.28
C HIS A 73 -7.42 1.92 -4.53
N LYS A 74 -8.37 2.52 -5.25
CA LYS A 74 -9.61 3.06 -4.65
C LYS A 74 -10.39 1.95 -3.93
N GLY A 75 -10.50 0.77 -4.56
CA GLY A 75 -11.12 -0.43 -3.99
C GLY A 75 -10.43 -0.86 -2.69
N PHE A 76 -9.09 -0.87 -2.66
CA PHE A 76 -8.34 -1.17 -1.44
C PHE A 76 -8.62 -0.16 -0.32
N ARG A 77 -8.61 1.14 -0.63
CA ARG A 77 -8.95 2.20 0.35
C ARG A 77 -10.35 2.00 0.93
N ALA A 78 -11.33 1.65 0.09
CA ALA A 78 -12.68 1.34 0.53
C ALA A 78 -12.74 0.06 1.38
N TYR A 79 -12.02 -0.99 0.99
CA TYR A 79 -11.92 -2.23 1.75
C TYR A 79 -11.38 -1.98 3.16
N LEU A 80 -10.27 -1.23 3.30
CA LEU A 80 -9.71 -0.90 4.61
C LEU A 80 -10.71 -0.17 5.49
N LYS A 81 -11.42 0.84 4.96
CA LYS A 81 -12.46 1.56 5.71
C LYS A 81 -13.55 0.62 6.25
N ALA A 82 -13.90 -0.43 5.52
CA ALA A 82 -14.97 -1.36 5.88
C ALA A 82 -14.53 -2.52 6.79
N LYS A 83 -13.29 -3.00 6.65
CA LYS A 83 -12.84 -4.28 7.24
C LYS A 83 -11.60 -4.17 8.12
N ALA A 84 -10.79 -3.14 7.95
CA ALA A 84 -9.53 -2.94 8.65
C ALA A 84 -9.34 -1.44 8.95
N PRO A 85 -10.16 -0.88 9.86
CA PRO A 85 -10.24 0.57 10.05
C PRO A 85 -8.88 1.15 10.45
N VAL A 86 -8.55 2.27 9.82
CA VAL A 86 -7.32 3.01 10.05
C VAL A 86 -7.59 4.08 11.11
N VAL A 87 -6.65 4.26 12.03
CA VAL A 87 -6.69 5.36 13.01
C VAL A 87 -6.72 6.71 12.27
N GLU A 88 -7.40 7.71 12.81
CA GLU A 88 -7.37 9.06 12.25
C GLU A 88 -5.92 9.57 12.15
N GLY A 89 -5.53 10.10 10.97
CA GLY A 89 -4.13 10.47 10.69
C GLY A 89 -3.16 9.27 10.60
N GLY A 90 -3.65 8.04 10.70
CA GLY A 90 -2.87 6.79 10.67
C GLY A 90 -2.39 6.38 9.27
N LEU A 91 -2.24 7.31 8.35
CA LEU A 91 -1.74 7.07 7.00
C LEU A 91 -0.48 7.91 6.77
N MET A 92 0.63 7.23 6.46
CA MET A 92 1.84 7.87 5.99
C MET A 92 2.22 7.32 4.62
N VAL A 93 2.29 8.21 3.64
CA VAL A 93 2.70 7.89 2.27
C VAL A 93 3.98 8.66 1.98
N CYS A 94 4.96 7.96 1.43
CA CYS A 94 6.20 8.55 0.94
C CYS A 94 6.45 7.98 -0.45
N TRP A 95 6.78 8.85 -1.39
CA TRP A 95 7.27 8.49 -2.71
C TRP A 95 8.68 9.05 -2.84
N PHE A 96 9.53 8.34 -3.57
CA PHE A 96 10.88 8.80 -3.85
C PHE A 96 11.31 8.26 -5.20
N GLU A 97 12.21 8.99 -5.85
CA GLU A 97 12.98 8.49 -6.99
C GLU A 97 14.35 8.04 -6.47
N SER A 98 14.77 6.86 -6.89
CA SER A 98 16.06 6.31 -6.45
C SER A 98 17.21 7.12 -7.05
N GLY A 99 17.96 7.82 -6.21
CA GLY A 99 19.22 8.46 -6.61
C GLY A 99 20.40 7.48 -6.75
N PHE A 100 20.26 6.26 -6.22
CA PHE A 100 21.26 5.19 -6.28
C PHE A 100 20.60 3.83 -6.00
N SER A 101 20.87 2.84 -6.84
CA SER A 101 20.39 1.46 -6.63
C SER A 101 21.55 0.47 -6.71
N TYR A 102 21.56 -0.50 -5.79
CA TYR A 102 22.46 -1.64 -5.81
C TYR A 102 21.64 -2.92 -5.66
N ALA A 103 21.87 -3.89 -6.53
CA ALA A 103 21.30 -5.22 -6.48
C ALA A 103 22.45 -6.22 -6.34
N ILE A 104 22.25 -7.24 -5.50
CA ILE A 104 23.23 -8.31 -5.21
C ILE A 104 23.09 -9.42 -6.22
#